data_AF-A0A955HS43-F1
#
_entry.id   AF-A0A955HS43-F1
#
_cell.length_a   1.000
_cell.length_b   1.000
_cell.length_c   1.000
_cell.angle_alpha   90.00
_cell.angle_beta   90.00
_cell.angle_gamma   90.00
#
_symmetry.space_group_name_H-M   'P 1'
#
loop_
_entity.id
_entity.type
_entity.pdbx_description
1 polymer ?
#
loop_
_entity_poly.entity_id
_entity_poly.type
_entity_poly.pdbx_seq_one_letter_code
_entity_poly.pdbx_strand_id
1 'polypeptide(L)'
;MSQKRQRLLIGFILTLIIVGILDTAYLTLHYLDGSISSLSCSVGIFSDCGRVLTSVYSRIFGIPLAVIGLVYYTILLQLFIFSHRTKKTVFIYGLFLVSTIGLLASIYFMYLQLFVLKTLCLMCSISALTSFLLYLCIRIGYWRAYQALVLKKIELLYRYIVKPIFFTINPEFLHERFLHLGATLGASRFLTSLTAPVFRYKNKTLAQKLHGVSFPNPIGLSAGYDYEARWARFSGSVGFGFTTVGTISNLPFAGNKKPRLGRLPRSKALLANKGFRNPGAKEVIKRLQGKAFDIPVGISIGRTNRADIDTQKLAIADIVAAFEQFESSRVQNAYYELNISCPNLKKGVDFYALKDLAPLLKAVQALKIKQPIFVKMPIDKTDKHSLNMVEAIHKHHFAGVIFGNLQKDRNHPSLVPQEVARMGKGNFSGKPTYERSNELILATYRAFKKDITIVGCGGIFSAQDAYEKIIRGASLLQLITGMIYEGPQCMTQINRGLVDLLKKNGFSYISQAVGSMVQK
;
A
#
# COMPACT_ATOMS: atom_id res chain seq x y z
N MET A 1 4.70 -16.00 12.78
CA MET A 1 5.55 -16.92 13.55
C MET A 1 4.81 -17.30 14.82
N SER A 2 4.75 -18.58 15.19
CA SER A 2 4.15 -19.00 16.46
C SER A 2 5.03 -18.55 17.64
N GLN A 3 4.43 -18.37 18.82
CA GLN A 3 5.15 -17.93 20.02
C GLN A 3 6.31 -18.87 20.38
N LYS A 4 6.15 -20.18 20.15
CA LYS A 4 7.20 -21.21 20.35
C LYS A 4 8.39 -21.00 19.41
N ARG A 5 8.16 -20.80 18.11
CA ARG A 5 9.23 -20.53 17.12
C ARG A 5 9.97 -19.22 17.44
N GLN A 6 9.25 -18.21 17.93
CA GLN A 6 9.87 -16.95 18.33
C GLN A 6 10.81 -17.13 19.52
N ARG A 7 10.43 -17.90 20.54
CA ARG A 7 11.30 -18.21 21.69
C ARG A 7 12.56 -18.97 21.29
N LEU A 8 12.42 -19.98 20.42
CA LEU A 8 13.57 -20.75 19.91
C LEU A 8 14.55 -19.86 19.15
N LEU A 9 14.05 -18.99 18.27
CA LEU A 9 14.90 -18.08 17.50
C LEU A 9 15.63 -17.07 18.39
N ILE A 10 14.98 -16.59 19.44
CA ILE A 10 15.60 -15.70 20.44
C ILE A 10 16.73 -16.43 21.17
N GLY A 11 16.51 -17.66 21.63
CA GLY A 11 17.56 -18.47 22.27
C GLY A 11 18.73 -18.75 21.33
N PHE A 12 18.45 -19.01 20.06
CA PHE A 12 19.47 -19.22 19.04
C PHE A 12 20.32 -17.97 18.78
N ILE A 13 19.70 -16.78 18.69
CA ILE A 13 20.43 -15.51 18.58
C ILE A 13 21.36 -15.31 19.77
N LEU A 14 20.88 -15.55 21.00
CA LEU A 14 21.71 -15.42 22.20
C LEU A 14 22.90 -16.39 22.18
N THR A 15 22.68 -17.63 21.75
CA THR A 15 23.73 -18.64 21.62
C THR A 15 24.81 -18.18 20.63
N LEU A 16 24.41 -17.69 19.46
CA LEU A 16 25.36 -17.16 18.47
C LEU A 16 26.17 -15.96 19.00
N ILE A 17 25.53 -15.06 19.75
CA ILE A 17 26.26 -13.95 20.38
C ILE A 17 27.31 -14.48 21.37
N ILE A 18 26.95 -15.46 22.21
CA ILE A 18 27.88 -16.07 23.17
C ILE A 18 29.04 -16.77 22.45
N VAL A 19 28.77 -17.52 21.37
CA VAL A 19 29.82 -18.15 20.54
C VAL A 19 30.78 -17.10 20.00
N GLY A 20 30.28 -15.98 19.47
CA GLY A 20 31.12 -14.88 19.00
C GLY A 20 31.97 -14.24 20.11
N ILE A 21 31.41 -14.08 21.32
CA ILE A 21 32.17 -13.58 22.48
C ILE A 21 33.28 -14.57 22.86
N LEU A 22 32.99 -15.87 22.94
CA LEU A 22 33.97 -16.88 23.30
C LEU A 22 35.10 -16.99 22.28
N ASP A 23 34.77 -17.00 20.99
CA ASP A 23 35.73 -17.01 19.87
C ASP A 23 36.67 -15.78 19.94
N THR A 24 36.11 -14.59 20.06
CA THR A 24 36.92 -13.36 20.08
C THR A 24 37.68 -13.16 21.38
N ALA A 25 37.13 -13.57 22.53
CA ALA A 25 37.84 -13.56 23.80
C ALA A 25 39.04 -14.52 23.78
N TYR A 26 38.86 -15.73 23.24
CA TYR A 26 39.94 -16.70 23.07
C TYR A 26 41.09 -16.12 22.24
N LEU A 27 40.79 -15.54 21.07
CA LEU A 27 41.79 -14.90 20.24
C LEU A 27 42.45 -13.68 20.90
N THR A 28 41.69 -12.91 21.69
CA THR A 28 42.25 -11.78 22.45
C THR A 28 43.23 -12.24 23.52
N LEU A 29 42.93 -13.31 24.28
CA LEU A 29 43.84 -13.85 25.29
C LEU A 29 45.15 -14.33 24.66
N HIS A 30 45.08 -15.12 23.57
CA HIS A 30 46.26 -15.58 22.85
C HIS A 30 47.08 -14.44 22.24
N TYR A 31 46.43 -13.34 21.84
CA TYR A 31 47.13 -12.13 21.42
C TYR A 31 47.91 -11.48 22.57
N LEU A 32 47.30 -11.36 23.76
CA LEU A 32 47.91 -10.75 24.94
C LEU A 32 49.08 -11.60 25.48
N ASP A 33 48.96 -12.92 25.42
CA ASP A 33 49.99 -13.86 25.88
C ASP A 33 51.11 -14.07 24.85
N GLY A 34 51.07 -13.39 23.69
CA GLY A 34 52.06 -13.51 22.62
C GLY A 34 52.05 -14.84 21.86
N SER A 35 51.10 -15.73 22.16
CA SER A 35 51.00 -17.08 21.59
C SER A 35 50.17 -17.15 20.29
N ILE A 36 49.73 -16.03 19.74
CA ILE A 36 48.85 -16.03 18.56
C ILE A 36 49.49 -16.60 17.29
N SER A 37 50.82 -16.57 17.19
CA SER A 37 51.58 -17.13 16.06
C SER A 37 51.66 -18.66 16.09
N SER A 38 51.49 -19.29 17.26
CA SER A 38 51.50 -20.76 17.40
C SER A 38 50.11 -21.39 17.23
N LEU A 39 49.10 -20.58 16.96
CA LEU A 39 47.73 -21.01 16.71
C LEU A 39 47.62 -21.64 15.30
N SER A 40 48.02 -22.91 15.18
CA SER A 40 47.92 -23.68 13.93
C SER A 40 46.70 -24.58 13.97
N CYS A 41 45.75 -24.39 13.05
CA CYS A 41 44.61 -25.29 12.87
C CYS A 41 44.96 -26.32 11.80
N SER A 42 45.26 -27.56 12.18
CA SER A 42 45.70 -28.65 11.30
C SER A 42 44.54 -29.34 10.55
N VAL A 43 43.66 -28.55 9.92
CA VAL A 43 42.49 -29.06 9.20
C VAL A 43 42.48 -28.55 7.75
N GLY A 44 43.01 -29.35 6.82
CA GLY A 44 42.85 -29.14 5.38
C GLY A 44 43.81 -28.13 4.70
N ILE A 45 43.77 -28.13 3.35
CA ILE A 45 44.81 -27.64 2.42
C ILE A 45 45.10 -26.12 2.47
N PHE A 46 44.36 -25.32 3.25
CA PHE A 46 44.57 -23.87 3.36
C PHE A 46 44.48 -23.30 4.79
N SER A 47 44.52 -24.13 5.83
CA SER A 47 44.27 -23.70 7.21
C SER A 47 45.56 -23.28 7.94
N ASP A 48 45.78 -21.97 8.06
CA ASP A 48 46.86 -21.39 8.88
C ASP A 48 46.32 -20.14 9.58
N CYS A 49 45.83 -20.32 10.80
CA CYS A 49 45.29 -19.23 11.61
C CYS A 49 46.38 -18.25 12.03
N GLY A 50 47.59 -18.74 12.35
CA GLY A 50 48.72 -17.92 12.74
C GLY A 50 49.09 -16.88 11.69
N ARG A 51 49.19 -17.29 10.42
CA ARG A 51 49.49 -16.37 9.29
C ARG A 51 48.40 -15.31 9.08
N VAL A 52 47.12 -15.65 9.27
CA VAL A 52 46.03 -14.66 9.18
C VAL A 52 46.08 -13.69 10.36
N LEU A 53 46.23 -14.21 11.58
CA LEU A 53 46.13 -13.46 12.82
C LEU A 53 47.38 -12.59 13.08
N THR A 54 48.52 -12.89 12.48
CA THR A 54 49.73 -12.05 12.52
C THR A 54 49.87 -11.11 11.31
N SER A 55 48.98 -11.20 10.32
CA SER A 55 49.03 -10.34 9.14
C SER A 55 48.82 -8.85 9.46
N VAL A 56 49.26 -7.97 8.57
CA VAL A 56 49.01 -6.52 8.69
C VAL A 56 47.52 -6.16 8.77
N TYR A 57 46.65 -7.03 8.26
CA TYR A 57 45.21 -6.85 8.27
C TYR A 57 44.53 -7.31 9.57
N SER A 58 45.27 -7.96 10.49
CA SER A 58 44.74 -8.36 11.79
C SER A 58 44.67 -7.21 12.78
N ARG A 59 45.04 -5.99 12.37
CA ARG A 59 44.97 -4.76 13.15
C ARG A 59 44.25 -3.66 12.37
N ILE A 60 43.40 -2.90 13.05
CA ILE A 60 42.79 -1.68 12.51
C ILE A 60 43.15 -0.53 13.45
N PHE A 61 43.80 0.51 12.92
CA PHE A 61 44.32 1.64 13.71
C PHE A 61 45.17 1.20 14.91
N GLY A 62 45.98 0.15 14.73
CA GLY A 62 46.82 -0.43 15.79
C GLY A 62 46.08 -1.34 16.78
N ILE A 63 44.75 -1.40 16.74
CA ILE A 63 43.94 -2.25 17.63
C ILE A 63 43.80 -3.66 17.00
N PRO A 64 44.08 -4.74 17.76
CA PRO A 64 43.89 -6.10 17.27
C PRO A 64 42.43 -6.37 16.92
N LEU A 65 42.20 -7.04 15.79
CA LEU A 65 40.87 -7.35 15.29
C LEU A 65 40.08 -8.24 16.27
N ALA A 66 40.75 -9.13 17.00
CA ALA A 66 40.13 -9.93 18.05
C ALA A 66 39.47 -9.06 19.15
N VAL A 67 40.15 -7.99 19.58
CA VAL A 67 39.63 -7.03 20.58
C VAL A 67 38.43 -6.27 20.01
N ILE A 68 38.52 -5.81 18.76
CA ILE A 68 37.40 -5.15 18.06
C ILE A 68 36.18 -6.10 17.99
N GLY A 69 36.42 -7.37 17.68
CA GLY A 69 35.40 -8.42 17.66
C GLY A 69 34.73 -8.62 19.02
N LEU A 70 35.51 -8.66 20.10
CA LEU A 70 34.98 -8.81 21.46
C LEU A 70 34.08 -7.64 21.86
N VAL A 71 34.52 -6.40 21.55
CA VAL A 71 33.71 -5.19 21.75
C VAL A 71 32.41 -5.26 20.92
N TYR A 72 32.50 -5.67 19.67
CA TYR A 72 31.36 -5.83 18.77
C TYR A 72 30.29 -6.79 19.31
N TYR A 73 30.68 -8.02 19.70
CA TYR A 73 29.71 -9.00 20.21
C TYR A 73 29.15 -8.60 21.57
N THR A 74 29.92 -7.90 22.40
CA THR A 74 29.44 -7.33 23.67
C THR A 74 28.38 -6.25 23.45
N ILE A 75 28.59 -5.34 22.49
CA ILE A 75 27.59 -4.32 22.12
C ILE A 75 26.32 -5.00 21.59
N LEU A 76 26.44 -6.03 20.74
CA LEU A 76 25.30 -6.80 20.26
C LEU A 76 24.52 -7.44 21.42
N LEU A 77 25.21 -8.02 22.40
CA LEU A 77 24.58 -8.61 23.59
C LEU A 77 23.78 -7.56 24.38
N GLN A 78 24.37 -6.40 24.64
CA GLN A 78 23.71 -5.29 25.35
C GLN A 78 22.45 -4.83 24.60
N LEU A 79 22.57 -4.56 23.29
CA LEU A 79 21.44 -4.16 22.46
C LEU A 79 20.34 -5.23 22.43
N PHE A 80 20.73 -6.51 22.40
CA PHE A 80 19.79 -7.63 22.42
C PHE A 80 19.00 -7.66 23.73
N ILE A 81 19.69 -7.58 24.87
CA ILE A 81 19.08 -7.52 26.21
C ILE A 81 18.14 -6.32 26.33
N PHE A 82 18.59 -5.11 25.97
CA PHE A 82 17.77 -3.90 26.04
C PHE A 82 16.55 -3.95 25.12
N SER A 83 16.70 -4.51 23.92
CA SER A 83 15.58 -4.68 22.99
C SER A 83 14.48 -5.57 23.57
N HIS A 84 14.85 -6.62 24.30
CA HIS A 84 13.91 -7.57 24.88
C HIS A 84 13.25 -7.04 26.15
N ARG A 85 14.01 -6.36 27.01
CA ARG A 85 13.51 -5.78 28.26
C ARG A 85 12.60 -4.58 28.02
N THR A 86 13.04 -3.62 27.20
CA THR A 86 12.33 -2.34 27.04
C THR A 86 11.29 -2.36 25.91
N LYS A 87 11.44 -3.29 24.95
CA LYS A 87 10.65 -3.35 23.70
C LYS A 87 10.68 -2.04 22.89
N LYS A 88 11.61 -1.12 23.17
CA LYS A 88 11.77 0.13 22.43
C LYS A 88 12.40 -0.15 21.06
N THR A 89 11.86 0.48 20.02
CA THR A 89 12.30 0.29 18.62
C THR A 89 13.74 0.77 18.39
N VAL A 90 14.22 1.74 19.17
CA VAL A 90 15.59 2.26 19.05
C VAL A 90 16.66 1.16 19.21
N PHE A 91 16.51 0.27 20.19
CA PHE A 91 17.46 -0.83 20.40
C PHE A 91 17.37 -1.89 19.32
N ILE A 92 16.16 -2.15 18.80
CA ILE A 92 15.96 -3.07 17.67
C ILE A 92 16.63 -2.52 16.41
N TYR A 93 16.56 -1.22 16.17
CA TYR A 93 17.25 -0.58 15.05
C TYR A 93 18.77 -0.56 15.25
N GLY A 94 19.24 -0.39 16.49
CA GLY A 94 20.63 -0.60 16.86
C GLY A 94 21.12 -2.01 16.50
N LEU A 95 20.36 -3.06 16.83
CA LEU A 95 20.68 -4.44 16.43
C LEU A 95 20.78 -4.59 14.91
N PHE A 96 19.86 -3.99 14.15
CA PHE A 96 19.94 -4.03 12.69
C PHE A 96 21.19 -3.33 12.16
N LEU A 97 21.55 -2.17 12.71
CA LEU A 97 22.74 -1.43 12.31
C LEU A 97 24.01 -2.22 12.62
N VAL A 98 24.21 -2.62 13.87
CA VAL A 98 25.41 -3.31 14.33
C VAL A 98 25.56 -4.67 13.64
N SER A 99 24.51 -5.47 13.51
CA SER A 99 24.58 -6.73 12.75
C SER A 99 24.92 -6.54 11.26
N THR A 100 24.54 -5.41 10.65
CA THR A 100 24.92 -5.09 9.27
C THR A 100 26.40 -4.73 9.18
N ILE A 101 26.92 -3.93 10.12
CA ILE A 101 28.34 -3.60 10.19
C ILE A 101 29.17 -4.88 10.31
N GLY A 102 28.78 -5.79 11.21
CA GLY A 102 29.45 -7.08 11.37
C GLY A 102 29.44 -7.92 10.08
N LEU A 103 28.29 -8.04 9.41
CA LEU A 103 28.21 -8.75 8.12
C LEU A 103 29.19 -8.16 7.08
N LEU A 104 29.20 -6.83 6.92
CA LEU A 104 30.07 -6.16 5.94
C LEU A 104 31.55 -6.35 6.28
N ALA A 105 31.91 -6.24 7.57
CA ALA A 105 33.25 -6.51 8.05
C ALA A 105 33.66 -7.97 7.78
N SER A 106 32.78 -8.94 8.08
CA SER A 106 33.02 -10.36 7.80
C SER A 106 33.23 -10.64 6.31
N ILE A 107 32.43 -10.03 5.43
CA ILE A 107 32.61 -10.16 3.97
C ILE A 107 34.01 -9.63 3.56
N TYR A 108 34.40 -8.47 4.09
CA TYR A 108 35.71 -7.87 3.80
C TYR A 108 36.87 -8.74 4.29
N PHE A 109 36.83 -9.25 5.53
CA PHE A 109 37.91 -10.10 6.05
C PHE A 109 37.95 -11.49 5.39
N MET A 110 36.81 -12.03 4.97
CA MET A 110 36.80 -13.25 4.16
C MET A 110 37.41 -13.02 2.77
N TYR A 111 37.15 -11.86 2.16
CA TYR A 111 37.82 -11.47 0.91
C TYR A 111 39.35 -11.41 1.08
N LEU A 112 39.84 -10.76 2.15
CA LEU A 112 41.28 -10.69 2.41
C LEU A 112 41.91 -12.08 2.60
N GLN A 113 41.26 -12.96 3.34
CA GLN A 113 41.77 -14.33 3.55
C GLN A 113 41.85 -15.12 2.24
N LEU A 114 40.80 -15.08 1.41
CA LEU A 114 40.72 -15.87 0.18
C LEU A 114 41.61 -15.33 -0.95
N PHE A 115 41.63 -14.02 -1.16
CA PHE A 115 42.23 -13.43 -2.36
C PHE A 115 43.58 -12.78 -2.11
N VAL A 116 43.81 -12.23 -0.91
CA VAL A 116 45.07 -11.53 -0.58
C VAL A 116 46.04 -12.47 0.13
N LEU A 117 45.61 -13.07 1.25
CA LEU A 117 46.45 -13.94 2.06
C LEU A 117 46.55 -15.36 1.50
N LYS A 118 45.56 -15.79 0.71
CA LYS A 118 45.42 -17.14 0.15
C LYS A 118 45.51 -18.23 1.21
N THR A 119 45.01 -17.94 2.41
CA THR A 119 45.00 -18.83 3.57
C THR A 119 43.77 -18.52 4.41
N LEU A 120 43.14 -19.55 4.97
CA LEU A 120 41.93 -19.45 5.77
C LEU A 120 42.26 -19.67 7.25
N CYS A 121 41.68 -18.84 8.10
CA CYS A 121 41.67 -19.04 9.55
C CYS A 121 40.31 -19.63 9.97
N LEU A 122 40.34 -20.78 10.65
CA LEU A 122 39.14 -21.45 11.14
C LEU A 122 38.34 -20.55 12.09
N MET A 123 39.00 -19.91 13.06
CA MET A 123 38.34 -19.02 14.03
C MET A 123 37.71 -17.79 13.35
N CYS A 124 38.45 -17.12 12.46
CA CYS A 124 37.90 -16.01 11.67
C CYS A 124 36.71 -16.45 10.80
N SER A 125 36.75 -17.67 10.26
CA SER A 125 35.65 -18.25 9.48
C SER A 125 34.42 -18.55 10.34
N ILE A 126 34.61 -19.05 11.57
CA ILE A 126 33.55 -19.21 12.57
C ILE A 126 32.93 -17.86 12.91
N SER A 127 33.75 -16.83 13.14
CA SER A 127 33.26 -15.48 13.41
C SER A 127 32.47 -14.90 12.24
N ALA A 128 32.93 -15.10 11.01
CA ALA A 128 32.24 -14.67 9.80
C ALA A 128 30.87 -15.36 9.62
N LEU A 129 30.84 -16.69 9.82
CA LEU A 129 29.60 -17.46 9.78
C LEU A 129 28.64 -17.02 10.89
N THR A 130 29.14 -16.81 12.11
CA THR A 130 28.35 -16.34 13.26
C THR A 130 27.72 -14.99 12.98
N SER A 131 28.50 -14.03 12.45
CA SER A 131 28.01 -12.70 12.06
C SER A 131 26.94 -12.76 10.97
N PHE A 132 27.13 -13.62 9.96
CA PHE A 132 26.12 -13.85 8.92
C PHE A 132 24.82 -14.43 9.47
N LEU A 133 24.91 -15.47 10.32
CA LEU A 133 23.75 -16.07 10.96
C LEU A 133 23.03 -15.10 11.89
N LEU A 134 23.77 -14.29 12.66
CA LEU A 134 23.19 -13.23 13.50
C LEU A 134 22.44 -12.20 12.66
N TYR A 135 23.04 -11.72 11.56
CA TYR A 135 22.42 -10.79 10.64
C TYR A 135 21.05 -11.30 10.12
N LEU A 136 20.99 -12.57 9.73
CA LEU A 136 19.76 -13.22 9.26
C LEU A 136 18.76 -13.44 10.40
N CYS A 137 19.19 -14.04 11.50
CA CYS A 137 18.32 -14.41 12.61
C CYS A 137 17.70 -13.18 13.28
N ILE A 138 18.46 -12.08 13.44
CA ILE A 138 17.94 -10.82 13.98
C ILE A 138 16.83 -10.26 13.08
N ARG A 139 17.00 -10.26 11.75
CA ARG A 139 15.96 -9.79 10.81
C ARG A 139 14.72 -10.66 10.81
N ILE A 140 14.89 -11.97 10.90
CA ILE A 140 13.76 -12.91 10.97
C ILE A 140 13.04 -12.78 12.32
N GLY A 141 13.79 -12.67 13.42
CA GLY A 141 13.25 -12.56 14.78
C GLY A 141 12.48 -11.27 15.01
N TYR A 142 12.99 -10.17 14.45
CA TYR A 142 12.36 -8.85 14.52
C TYR A 142 11.71 -8.43 13.19
N TRP A 143 11.21 -9.40 12.41
CA TRP A 143 10.68 -9.18 11.05
C TRP A 143 9.66 -8.04 10.95
N ARG A 144 8.76 -7.91 11.93
CA ARG A 144 7.77 -6.82 11.94
C ARG A 144 8.42 -5.44 12.03
N ALA A 145 9.45 -5.29 12.86
CA ALA A 145 10.19 -4.04 13.01
C ALA A 145 11.09 -3.79 11.80
N TYR A 146 11.72 -4.84 11.26
CA TYR A 146 12.50 -4.75 10.03
C TYR A 146 11.66 -4.26 8.85
N GLN A 147 10.48 -4.84 8.63
CA GLN A 147 9.55 -4.37 7.61
C GLN A 147 9.12 -2.91 7.85
N ALA A 148 8.85 -2.51 9.09
CA ALA A 148 8.52 -1.11 9.40
C ALA A 148 9.66 -0.15 9.00
N LEU A 149 10.90 -0.53 9.29
CA LEU A 149 12.09 0.23 8.91
C LEU A 149 12.25 0.31 7.39
N VAL A 150 12.08 -0.81 6.68
CA VAL A 150 12.14 -0.84 5.19
C VAL A 150 11.08 0.08 4.59
N LEU A 151 9.83 0.00 5.06
CA LEU A 151 8.75 0.88 4.59
C LEU A 151 9.07 2.35 4.89
N LYS A 152 9.65 2.65 6.06
CA LYS A 152 10.06 4.02 6.39
C LYS A 152 11.17 4.53 5.49
N LYS A 153 12.17 3.70 5.15
CA LYS A 153 13.21 4.05 4.19
C LYS A 153 12.62 4.34 2.80
N ILE A 154 11.70 3.51 2.33
CA ILE A 154 10.99 3.72 1.06
C ILE A 154 10.18 5.02 1.09
N GLU A 155 9.48 5.31 2.19
CA GLU A 155 8.74 6.56 2.38
C GLU A 155 9.66 7.78 2.28
N LEU A 156 10.80 7.77 3.00
CA LEU A 156 11.75 8.87 2.99
C LEU A 156 12.37 9.05 1.59
N LEU A 157 12.87 7.97 0.99
CA LEU A 157 13.40 7.97 -0.38
C LEU A 157 12.37 8.51 -1.38
N TYR A 158 11.13 8.03 -1.29
CA TYR A 158 10.08 8.49 -2.18
C TYR A 158 9.75 9.95 -1.98
N ARG A 159 9.47 10.37 -0.74
CA ARG A 159 9.00 11.74 -0.45
C ARG A 159 10.05 12.81 -0.73
N TYR A 160 11.32 12.53 -0.47
CA TYR A 160 12.39 13.54 -0.52
C TYR A 160 13.23 13.48 -1.79
N ILE A 161 13.24 12.35 -2.52
CA ILE A 161 14.04 12.20 -3.75
C ILE A 161 13.14 11.93 -4.96
N VAL A 162 12.38 10.84 -4.94
CA VAL A 162 11.63 10.39 -6.13
C VAL A 162 10.47 11.32 -6.47
N LYS A 163 9.66 11.71 -5.48
CA LYS A 163 8.47 12.54 -5.67
C LYS A 163 8.79 13.93 -6.21
N PRO A 164 9.78 14.69 -5.67
CA PRO A 164 10.17 15.97 -6.26
C PRO A 164 10.49 15.86 -7.75
N ILE A 165 11.23 14.83 -8.16
CA ILE A 165 11.55 14.55 -9.57
C ILE A 165 10.28 14.23 -10.36
N PHE A 166 9.44 13.31 -9.89
CA PHE A 166 8.18 12.96 -10.58
C PHE A 166 7.21 14.13 -10.70
N PHE A 167 7.29 15.09 -9.78
CA PHE A 167 6.40 16.24 -9.77
C PHE A 167 6.80 17.33 -10.78
N THR A 168 8.02 17.28 -11.35
CA THR A 168 8.42 18.13 -12.49
C THR A 168 7.95 17.55 -13.84
N ILE A 169 7.65 16.26 -13.90
CA ILE A 169 7.19 15.57 -15.12
C ILE A 169 5.68 15.76 -15.29
N ASN A 170 5.21 15.91 -16.54
CA ASN A 170 3.78 15.99 -16.87
C ASN A 170 2.98 14.85 -16.19
N PRO A 171 1.91 15.16 -15.44
CA PRO A 171 1.22 14.17 -14.63
C PRO A 171 0.45 13.11 -15.43
N GLU A 172 -0.12 13.48 -16.59
CA GLU A 172 -0.84 12.53 -17.44
C GLU A 172 0.13 11.56 -18.10
N PHE A 173 1.23 12.07 -18.66
CA PHE A 173 2.30 11.24 -19.23
C PHE A 173 2.87 10.25 -18.22
N LEU A 174 3.25 10.74 -17.03
CA LEU A 174 3.84 9.88 -16.02
C LEU A 174 2.84 8.80 -15.55
N HIS A 175 1.58 9.16 -15.38
CA HIS A 175 0.53 8.22 -14.98
C HIS A 175 0.32 7.12 -16.03
N GLU A 176 0.31 7.44 -17.33
CA GLU A 176 0.24 6.44 -18.40
C GLU A 176 1.44 5.49 -18.35
N ARG A 177 2.65 6.00 -18.12
CA ARG A 177 3.85 5.15 -17.96
C ARG A 177 3.73 4.19 -16.77
N PHE A 178 3.15 4.62 -15.66
CA PHE A 178 2.87 3.74 -14.52
C PHE A 178 1.79 2.69 -14.80
N LEU A 179 0.78 3.01 -15.62
CA LEU A 179 -0.20 2.01 -16.06
C LEU A 179 0.45 0.93 -16.92
N HIS A 180 1.32 1.31 -17.86
CA HIS A 180 2.09 0.36 -18.66
C HIS A 180 3.07 -0.46 -17.83
N LEU A 181 3.81 0.16 -16.92
CA LEU A 181 4.71 -0.53 -16.02
C LEU A 181 3.96 -1.56 -15.17
N GLY A 182 2.82 -1.19 -14.60
CA GLY A 182 2.00 -2.13 -13.84
C GLY A 182 1.39 -3.23 -14.69
N ALA A 183 1.07 -2.98 -15.97
CA ALA A 183 0.67 -4.04 -16.90
C ALA A 183 1.80 -5.07 -17.10
N THR A 184 3.03 -4.60 -17.33
CA THR A 184 4.21 -5.46 -17.49
C THR A 184 4.48 -6.27 -16.21
N LEU A 185 4.53 -5.60 -15.05
CA LEU A 185 4.77 -6.27 -13.78
C LEU A 185 3.64 -7.23 -13.40
N GLY A 186 2.39 -6.87 -13.73
CA GLY A 186 1.20 -7.70 -13.49
C GLY A 186 1.01 -8.84 -14.48
N ALA A 187 1.80 -8.90 -15.56
CA ALA A 187 1.70 -9.96 -16.55
C ALA A 187 2.14 -11.32 -15.98
N SER A 188 3.11 -11.32 -15.05
CA SER A 188 3.73 -12.52 -14.48
C SER A 188 3.56 -12.61 -12.96
N ARG A 189 3.24 -13.84 -12.48
CA ARG A 189 3.21 -14.15 -11.04
C ARG A 189 4.59 -14.03 -10.40
N PHE A 190 5.65 -14.30 -11.16
CA PHE A 190 7.02 -14.14 -10.68
C PHE A 190 7.31 -12.67 -10.38
N LEU A 191 7.01 -11.75 -11.31
CA LEU A 191 7.27 -10.31 -11.12
C LEU A 191 6.46 -9.72 -9.95
N THR A 192 5.19 -10.09 -9.83
CA THR A 192 4.37 -9.68 -8.67
C THR A 192 4.85 -10.29 -7.35
N SER A 193 5.51 -11.45 -7.37
CA SER A 193 6.11 -12.06 -6.18
C SER A 193 7.35 -11.32 -5.66
N LEU A 194 8.01 -10.51 -6.51
CA LEU A 194 9.14 -9.68 -6.11
C LEU A 194 8.70 -8.45 -5.30
N THR A 195 7.54 -7.87 -5.60
CA THR A 195 7.02 -6.67 -4.93
C THR A 195 6.20 -7.00 -3.68
N ALA A 196 5.51 -8.15 -3.67
CA ALA A 196 4.60 -8.53 -2.60
C ALA A 196 5.23 -8.60 -1.19
N PRO A 197 6.45 -9.13 -0.96
CA PRO A 197 7.04 -9.23 0.38
C PRO A 197 7.24 -7.87 1.08
N VAL A 198 7.40 -6.81 0.29
CA VAL A 198 7.59 -5.44 0.78
C VAL A 198 6.23 -4.77 1.03
N PHE A 199 5.34 -4.79 0.03
CA PHE A 199 4.13 -3.96 0.08
C PHE A 199 2.87 -4.70 0.54
N ARG A 200 2.83 -6.03 0.44
CA ARG A 200 1.66 -6.79 0.87
C ARG A 200 1.68 -6.98 2.38
N TYR A 201 0.67 -6.46 3.05
CA TYR A 201 0.43 -6.71 4.47
C TYR A 201 -0.87 -7.46 4.66
N LYS A 202 -0.80 -8.61 5.33
CA LYS A 202 -1.96 -9.46 5.64
C LYS A 202 -2.16 -9.52 7.15
N ASN A 203 -3.36 -9.20 7.61
CA ASN A 203 -3.76 -9.39 8.99
C ASN A 203 -5.26 -9.72 9.04
N LYS A 204 -5.63 -10.80 9.75
CA LYS A 204 -7.02 -11.26 9.87
C LYS A 204 -7.93 -10.22 10.52
N THR A 205 -7.39 -9.33 11.35
CA THR A 205 -8.17 -8.25 11.99
C THR A 205 -8.72 -7.24 11.00
N LEU A 206 -8.15 -7.15 9.79
CA LEU A 206 -8.58 -6.26 8.72
C LEU A 206 -9.46 -6.93 7.67
N ALA A 207 -9.55 -8.25 7.68
CA ALA A 207 -10.29 -9.00 6.66
C ALA A 207 -11.80 -8.93 6.92
N GLN A 208 -12.59 -8.78 5.85
CA GLN A 208 -14.05 -8.67 5.93
C GLN A 208 -14.69 -9.44 4.77
N LYS A 209 -15.91 -9.97 5.00
CA LYS A 209 -16.77 -10.50 3.94
C LYS A 209 -18.03 -9.64 3.88
N LEU A 210 -18.26 -8.97 2.77
CA LEU A 210 -19.38 -8.04 2.56
C LEU A 210 -20.05 -8.40 1.24
N HIS A 211 -21.38 -8.58 1.24
CA HIS A 211 -22.16 -8.95 0.04
C HIS A 211 -21.59 -10.15 -0.72
N GLY A 212 -21.15 -11.18 0.02
CA GLY A 212 -20.52 -12.38 -0.56
C GLY A 212 -19.06 -12.21 -1.00
N VAL A 213 -18.53 -10.98 -1.07
CA VAL A 213 -17.17 -10.68 -1.51
C VAL A 213 -16.21 -10.67 -0.32
N SER A 214 -15.06 -11.35 -0.46
CA SER A 214 -14.02 -11.41 0.58
C SER A 214 -12.93 -10.35 0.34
N PHE A 215 -12.85 -9.37 1.23
CA PHE A 215 -11.86 -8.31 1.21
C PHE A 215 -10.73 -8.63 2.21
N PRO A 216 -9.48 -8.87 1.74
CA PRO A 216 -8.36 -9.22 2.62
C PRO A 216 -7.89 -8.06 3.50
N ASN A 217 -8.19 -6.82 3.12
CA ASN A 217 -8.00 -5.60 3.91
C ASN A 217 -8.94 -4.50 3.34
N PRO A 218 -9.20 -3.40 4.08
CA PRO A 218 -10.24 -2.42 3.71
C PRO A 218 -9.78 -1.38 2.68
N ILE A 219 -8.52 -1.39 2.23
CA ILE A 219 -7.96 -0.32 1.39
C ILE A 219 -7.98 -0.73 -0.08
N GLY A 220 -8.80 -0.04 -0.87
CA GLY A 220 -8.93 -0.27 -2.30
C GLY A 220 -8.39 0.87 -3.17
N LEU A 221 -8.06 0.54 -4.42
CA LEU A 221 -7.80 1.53 -5.46
C LEU A 221 -9.13 2.04 -6.02
N SER A 222 -9.34 3.36 -6.00
CA SER A 222 -10.55 3.97 -6.57
C SER A 222 -10.53 3.95 -8.10
N ALA A 223 -11.72 3.92 -8.71
CA ALA A 223 -11.89 4.18 -10.12
C ALA A 223 -11.32 5.56 -10.51
N GLY A 224 -10.74 5.64 -11.71
CA GLY A 224 -10.11 6.81 -12.30
C GLY A 224 -8.59 6.71 -12.44
N TYR A 225 -7.96 5.78 -11.71
CA TYR A 225 -6.56 5.43 -11.88
C TYR A 225 -6.39 4.44 -13.04
N ASP A 226 -6.97 3.23 -12.94
CA ASP A 226 -6.91 2.21 -13.99
C ASP A 226 -8.15 2.26 -14.90
N TYR A 227 -8.27 3.32 -15.70
CA TYR A 227 -9.38 3.52 -16.64
C TYR A 227 -9.26 2.69 -17.93
N GLU A 228 -8.26 1.82 -18.00
CA GLU A 228 -7.95 0.98 -19.17
C GLU A 228 -7.81 -0.51 -18.85
N ALA A 229 -8.02 -0.91 -17.59
CA ALA A 229 -7.87 -2.28 -17.10
C ALA A 229 -6.47 -2.90 -17.27
N ARG A 230 -5.44 -2.06 -17.17
CA ARG A 230 -4.03 -2.44 -17.35
C ARG A 230 -3.35 -2.83 -16.04
N TRP A 231 -3.86 -2.35 -14.92
CA TRP A 231 -3.17 -2.36 -13.62
C TRP A 231 -3.83 -3.30 -12.60
N ALA A 232 -5.04 -3.80 -12.89
CA ALA A 232 -5.82 -4.67 -12.00
C ALA A 232 -5.03 -5.87 -11.44
N ARG A 233 -4.28 -6.60 -12.28
CA ARG A 233 -3.48 -7.77 -11.85
C ARG A 233 -2.32 -7.39 -10.93
N PHE A 234 -1.78 -6.18 -11.05
CA PHE A 234 -0.65 -5.72 -10.24
C PHE A 234 -1.10 -5.11 -8.89
N SER A 235 -2.35 -4.65 -8.79
CA SER A 235 -2.89 -3.91 -7.64
C SER A 235 -2.65 -4.59 -6.29
N GLY A 236 -2.91 -5.90 -6.19
CA GLY A 236 -2.74 -6.66 -4.94
C GLY A 236 -1.29 -6.91 -4.55
N SER A 237 -0.33 -6.75 -5.47
CA SER A 237 1.10 -6.88 -5.18
C SER A 237 1.67 -5.65 -4.46
N VAL A 238 1.03 -4.48 -4.63
CA VAL A 238 1.41 -3.23 -3.95
C VAL A 238 0.52 -2.89 -2.76
N GLY A 239 -0.18 -3.89 -2.20
CA GLY A 239 -0.81 -3.78 -0.89
C GLY A 239 -2.29 -3.40 -0.86
N PHE A 240 -2.93 -3.15 -2.01
CA PHE A 240 -4.38 -2.98 -2.07
C PHE A 240 -5.12 -4.27 -1.72
N GLY A 241 -6.24 -4.14 -0.99
CA GLY A 241 -7.16 -5.22 -0.67
C GLY A 241 -8.22 -5.45 -1.74
N PHE A 242 -8.54 -4.45 -2.55
CA PHE A 242 -9.40 -4.55 -3.73
C PHE A 242 -9.05 -3.44 -4.72
N THR A 243 -9.55 -3.50 -5.94
CA THR A 243 -9.31 -2.47 -6.96
C THR A 243 -10.56 -2.23 -7.78
N THR A 244 -10.72 -1.02 -8.31
CA THR A 244 -11.85 -0.65 -9.18
C THR A 244 -11.31 -0.17 -10.51
N VAL A 245 -11.59 -0.92 -11.57
CA VAL A 245 -11.27 -0.55 -12.95
C VAL A 245 -12.29 0.47 -13.44
N GLY A 246 -11.86 1.39 -14.30
CA GLY A 246 -12.73 2.38 -14.94
C GLY A 246 -12.60 3.77 -14.34
N THR A 247 -13.60 4.65 -14.47
CA THR A 247 -14.94 4.37 -15.00
C THR A 247 -14.94 4.07 -16.50
N ILE A 248 -15.57 2.96 -16.87
CA ILE A 248 -15.76 2.46 -18.22
C ILE A 248 -17.14 2.89 -18.71
N SER A 249 -17.22 3.28 -19.97
CA SER A 249 -18.49 3.55 -20.63
C SER A 249 -18.75 2.53 -21.73
N ASN A 250 -19.99 2.44 -22.21
CA ASN A 250 -20.36 1.54 -23.30
C ASN A 250 -19.48 1.80 -24.54
N LEU A 251 -19.39 3.07 -24.95
CA LEU A 251 -18.56 3.50 -26.09
C LEU A 251 -17.23 4.10 -25.63
N PRO A 252 -16.17 4.07 -26.47
CA PRO A 252 -14.91 4.72 -26.16
C PRO A 252 -15.04 6.25 -26.06
N PHE A 253 -14.22 6.86 -25.19
CA PHE A 253 -14.07 8.30 -25.11
C PHE A 253 -12.61 8.70 -24.86
N ALA A 254 -12.07 9.57 -25.72
CA ALA A 254 -10.66 9.99 -25.68
C ALA A 254 -10.29 10.90 -24.50
N GLY A 255 -11.29 11.41 -23.77
CA GLY A 255 -11.14 12.39 -22.69
C GLY A 255 -11.35 13.84 -23.14
N ASN A 256 -11.55 14.76 -22.19
CA ASN A 256 -11.73 16.19 -22.46
C ASN A 256 -10.47 16.84 -23.10
N LYS A 257 -10.41 18.14 -23.39
CA LYS A 257 -9.17 18.76 -23.93
C LYS A 257 -8.03 18.74 -22.91
N LYS A 258 -6.78 18.47 -23.34
CA LYS A 258 -5.57 18.58 -22.50
C LYS A 258 -5.24 20.06 -22.18
N PRO A 259 -4.57 20.37 -21.05
CA PRO A 259 -4.20 19.47 -19.95
C PRO A 259 -5.40 19.05 -19.08
N ARG A 260 -5.45 17.76 -18.69
CA ARG A 260 -6.58 17.17 -17.93
C ARG A 260 -6.21 16.74 -16.51
N LEU A 261 -4.92 16.75 -16.18
CA LEU A 261 -4.41 16.38 -14.86
C LEU A 261 -3.45 17.47 -14.40
N GLY A 262 -3.56 17.84 -13.13
CA GLY A 262 -2.68 18.80 -12.47
C GLY A 262 -2.33 18.32 -11.06
N ARG A 263 -1.20 18.78 -10.53
CA ARG A 263 -0.79 18.53 -9.14
C ARG A 263 -0.78 19.85 -8.38
N LEU A 264 -1.29 19.83 -7.16
CA LEU A 264 -1.27 20.97 -6.23
C LEU A 264 -0.53 20.52 -4.95
N PRO A 265 0.83 20.53 -4.97
CA PRO A 265 1.64 19.90 -3.93
C PRO A 265 1.37 20.39 -2.51
N ARG A 266 1.22 21.71 -2.32
CA ARG A 266 0.94 22.32 -1.01
C ARG A 266 -0.46 22.00 -0.53
N SER A 267 -1.43 21.98 -1.44
CA SER A 267 -2.82 21.59 -1.18
C SER A 267 -3.00 20.07 -0.95
N LYS A 268 -1.95 19.26 -1.16
CA LYS A 268 -2.02 17.79 -1.20
C LYS A 268 -3.19 17.30 -2.06
N ALA A 269 -3.30 17.86 -3.26
CA ALA A 269 -4.42 17.65 -4.15
C ALA A 269 -3.98 17.34 -5.59
N LEU A 270 -4.89 16.77 -6.37
CA LEU A 270 -4.75 16.66 -7.82
C LEU A 270 -5.96 17.31 -8.48
N LEU A 271 -5.75 18.09 -9.52
CA LEU A 271 -6.81 18.49 -10.43
C LEU A 271 -7.05 17.37 -11.45
N ALA A 272 -8.30 17.04 -11.71
CA ALA A 272 -8.70 16.10 -12.76
C ALA A 272 -9.85 16.66 -13.61
N ASN A 273 -9.71 16.51 -14.92
CA ASN A 273 -10.68 16.86 -15.96
C ASN A 273 -10.70 15.81 -17.08
N LYS A 274 -10.59 14.50 -16.74
CA LYS A 274 -10.55 13.44 -17.75
C LYS A 274 -11.88 13.24 -18.47
N GLY A 275 -13.01 13.42 -17.76
CA GLY A 275 -14.36 13.24 -18.32
C GLY A 275 -14.66 11.81 -18.75
N PHE A 276 -14.32 10.81 -17.91
CA PHE A 276 -14.42 9.38 -18.25
C PHE A 276 -13.66 8.98 -19.53
N ARG A 277 -12.41 9.43 -19.66
CA ARG A 277 -11.50 8.86 -20.66
C ARG A 277 -11.39 7.34 -20.45
N ASN A 278 -11.75 6.54 -21.44
CA ASN A 278 -11.64 5.08 -21.41
C ASN A 278 -11.78 4.50 -22.84
N PRO A 279 -11.32 3.26 -23.10
CA PRO A 279 -11.35 2.66 -24.43
C PRO A 279 -12.68 1.99 -24.78
N GLY A 280 -13.71 2.11 -23.94
CA GLY A 280 -15.02 1.48 -24.10
C GLY A 280 -15.09 0.07 -23.50
N ALA A 281 -16.31 -0.39 -23.24
CA ALA A 281 -16.58 -1.68 -22.59
C ALA A 281 -15.96 -2.85 -23.38
N LYS A 282 -16.14 -2.88 -24.70
CA LYS A 282 -15.62 -3.96 -25.57
C LYS A 282 -14.12 -4.20 -25.41
N GLU A 283 -13.33 -3.12 -25.39
CA GLU A 283 -11.87 -3.23 -25.31
C GLU A 283 -11.41 -3.59 -23.89
N VAL A 284 -12.08 -3.08 -22.86
CA VAL A 284 -11.79 -3.46 -21.47
C VAL A 284 -12.15 -4.92 -21.20
N ILE A 285 -13.27 -5.41 -21.73
CA ILE A 285 -13.66 -6.82 -21.64
C ILE A 285 -12.55 -7.71 -22.19
N LYS A 286 -12.04 -7.44 -23.40
CA LYS A 286 -10.93 -8.20 -24.00
C LYS A 286 -9.69 -8.26 -23.10
N ARG A 287 -9.37 -7.19 -22.38
CA ARG A 287 -8.20 -7.13 -21.48
C ARG A 287 -8.39 -7.95 -20.21
N LEU A 288 -9.61 -8.00 -19.69
CA LEU A 288 -9.95 -8.68 -18.45
C LEU A 288 -10.32 -10.16 -18.67
N GLN A 289 -10.77 -10.53 -19.86
CA GLN A 289 -11.22 -11.88 -20.16
C GLN A 289 -10.10 -12.91 -19.95
N GLY A 290 -10.44 -14.01 -19.28
CA GLY A 290 -9.50 -15.10 -18.95
C GLY A 290 -8.42 -14.72 -17.94
N LYS A 291 -8.50 -13.54 -17.30
CA LYS A 291 -7.52 -13.14 -16.27
C LYS A 291 -7.98 -13.55 -14.88
N ALA A 292 -7.04 -14.06 -14.08
CA ALA A 292 -7.22 -14.29 -12.66
C ALA A 292 -6.64 -13.12 -11.84
N PHE A 293 -7.26 -12.84 -10.70
CA PHE A 293 -6.90 -11.74 -9.81
C PHE A 293 -6.69 -12.24 -8.37
N ASP A 294 -5.65 -11.74 -7.71
CA ASP A 294 -5.30 -12.07 -6.32
C ASP A 294 -6.21 -11.37 -5.28
N ILE A 295 -6.96 -10.35 -5.71
CA ILE A 295 -7.84 -9.51 -4.90
C ILE A 295 -9.14 -9.23 -5.66
N PRO A 296 -10.25 -8.88 -4.97
CA PRO A 296 -11.49 -8.45 -5.62
C PRO A 296 -11.26 -7.30 -6.61
N VAL A 297 -11.75 -7.47 -7.84
CA VAL A 297 -11.77 -6.44 -8.89
C VAL A 297 -13.20 -5.99 -9.12
N GLY A 298 -13.45 -4.70 -8.98
CA GLY A 298 -14.72 -4.06 -9.35
C GLY A 298 -14.64 -3.38 -10.70
N ILE A 299 -15.77 -3.26 -11.37
CA ILE A 299 -15.91 -2.51 -12.63
C ILE A 299 -16.78 -1.28 -12.37
N SER A 300 -16.18 -0.09 -12.51
CA SER A 300 -16.90 1.17 -12.46
C SER A 300 -17.49 1.46 -13.84
N ILE A 301 -18.80 1.62 -13.92
CA ILE A 301 -19.58 1.91 -15.13
C ILE A 301 -20.21 3.30 -15.01
N GLY A 302 -20.15 4.06 -16.10
CA GLY A 302 -20.79 5.36 -16.18
C GLY A 302 -21.12 5.72 -17.62
N ARG A 303 -21.91 6.78 -17.78
CA ARG A 303 -22.36 7.27 -19.09
C ARG A 303 -21.18 7.69 -19.97
N THR A 304 -21.21 7.28 -21.23
CA THR A 304 -20.32 7.75 -22.28
C THR A 304 -20.40 9.27 -22.42
N ASN A 305 -19.25 9.95 -22.33
CA ASN A 305 -19.16 11.41 -22.36
C ASN A 305 -19.17 12.01 -23.79
N ARG A 306 -20.19 11.69 -24.59
CA ARG A 306 -20.37 12.23 -25.95
C ARG A 306 -21.53 13.23 -26.04
N ALA A 307 -21.56 14.02 -27.12
CA ALA A 307 -22.58 15.05 -27.33
C ALA A 307 -23.94 14.46 -27.75
N ASP A 308 -23.92 13.32 -28.43
CA ASP A 308 -25.11 12.59 -28.92
C ASP A 308 -25.83 11.78 -27.84
N ILE A 309 -25.32 11.79 -26.61
CA ILE A 309 -25.95 11.18 -25.43
C ILE A 309 -26.32 12.31 -24.49
N ASP A 310 -27.33 13.09 -24.86
CA ASP A 310 -27.72 14.36 -24.24
C ASP A 310 -29.08 14.33 -23.53
N THR A 311 -29.80 13.19 -23.59
CA THR A 311 -31.05 12.97 -22.86
C THR A 311 -30.91 11.91 -21.78
N GLN A 312 -31.80 11.94 -20.78
CA GLN A 312 -31.84 10.92 -19.72
C GLN A 312 -32.07 9.51 -20.28
N LYS A 313 -32.97 9.38 -21.25
CA LYS A 313 -33.28 8.08 -21.88
C LYS A 313 -32.04 7.48 -22.56
N LEU A 314 -31.31 8.28 -23.34
CA LEU A 314 -30.09 7.83 -24.02
C LEU A 314 -28.97 7.52 -23.01
N ALA A 315 -28.84 8.33 -21.96
CA ALA A 315 -27.87 8.10 -20.90
C ALA A 315 -28.11 6.80 -20.12
N ILE A 316 -29.37 6.50 -19.78
CA ILE A 316 -29.75 5.26 -19.11
C ILE A 316 -29.48 4.07 -20.03
N ALA A 317 -29.90 4.15 -21.30
CA ALA A 317 -29.67 3.09 -22.28
C ALA A 317 -28.17 2.81 -22.48
N ASP A 318 -27.33 3.85 -22.52
CA ASP A 318 -25.88 3.72 -22.64
C ASP A 318 -25.26 3.02 -21.42
N ILE A 319 -25.69 3.37 -20.20
CA ILE A 319 -25.22 2.72 -18.97
C ILE A 319 -25.65 1.24 -18.95
N VAL A 320 -26.91 0.97 -19.25
CA VAL A 320 -27.47 -0.40 -19.30
C VAL A 320 -26.70 -1.26 -20.31
N ALA A 321 -26.46 -0.75 -21.51
CA ALA A 321 -25.71 -1.46 -22.54
C ALA A 321 -24.26 -1.79 -22.12
N ALA A 322 -23.63 -0.94 -21.28
CA ALA A 322 -22.32 -1.26 -20.71
C ALA A 322 -22.41 -2.44 -19.74
N PHE A 323 -23.40 -2.46 -18.84
CA PHE A 323 -23.62 -3.58 -17.92
C PHE A 323 -23.90 -4.89 -18.67
N GLU A 324 -24.80 -4.86 -19.65
CA GLU A 324 -25.15 -6.04 -20.45
C GLU A 324 -23.93 -6.63 -21.18
N GLN A 325 -23.03 -5.78 -21.70
CA GLN A 325 -21.78 -6.25 -22.30
C GLN A 325 -20.87 -6.96 -21.30
N PHE A 326 -20.70 -6.41 -20.09
CA PHE A 326 -19.88 -7.08 -19.07
C PHE A 326 -20.51 -8.40 -18.61
N GLU A 327 -21.81 -8.42 -18.33
CA GLU A 327 -22.53 -9.63 -17.89
C GLU A 327 -22.53 -10.73 -18.96
N SER A 328 -22.77 -10.37 -20.23
CA SER A 328 -22.72 -11.33 -21.35
C SER A 328 -21.30 -11.87 -21.61
N SER A 329 -20.26 -11.06 -21.38
CA SER A 329 -18.87 -11.47 -21.57
C SER A 329 -18.34 -12.45 -20.52
N ARG A 330 -19.03 -12.58 -19.39
CA ARG A 330 -18.61 -13.40 -18.22
C ARG A 330 -17.22 -13.05 -17.69
N VAL A 331 -16.79 -11.78 -17.83
CA VAL A 331 -15.59 -11.28 -17.17
C VAL A 331 -15.75 -11.47 -15.67
N GLN A 332 -14.72 -12.06 -15.03
CA GLN A 332 -14.74 -12.24 -13.58
C GLN A 332 -14.52 -10.89 -12.89
N ASN A 333 -15.59 -10.34 -12.32
CA ASN A 333 -15.54 -9.20 -11.41
C ASN A 333 -16.26 -9.55 -10.09
N ALA A 334 -15.80 -8.94 -8.99
CA ALA A 334 -16.36 -9.17 -7.67
C ALA A 334 -17.54 -8.26 -7.35
N TYR A 335 -17.60 -7.07 -7.96
CA TYR A 335 -18.66 -6.08 -7.75
C TYR A 335 -18.71 -5.10 -8.92
N TYR A 336 -19.75 -4.28 -8.97
CA TYR A 336 -19.84 -3.13 -9.86
C TYR A 336 -19.90 -1.83 -9.07
N GLU A 337 -19.39 -0.76 -9.67
CA GLU A 337 -19.59 0.61 -9.22
C GLU A 337 -20.42 1.35 -10.28
N LEU A 338 -21.62 1.82 -9.94
CA LEU A 338 -22.41 2.71 -10.80
C LEU A 338 -22.00 4.16 -10.51
N ASN A 339 -21.24 4.77 -11.42
CA ASN A 339 -20.68 6.11 -11.20
C ASN A 339 -21.55 7.22 -11.81
N ILE A 340 -22.33 7.87 -10.95
CA ILE A 340 -23.23 8.99 -11.31
C ILE A 340 -22.66 10.37 -10.96
N SER A 341 -21.42 10.46 -10.49
CA SER A 341 -20.93 11.64 -9.76
C SER A 341 -19.79 12.42 -10.41
N CYS A 342 -19.37 12.04 -11.63
CA CYS A 342 -18.27 12.72 -12.31
C CYS A 342 -18.65 14.15 -12.73
N PRO A 343 -17.96 15.19 -12.22
CA PRO A 343 -18.31 16.57 -12.54
C PRO A 343 -17.70 17.07 -13.85
N ASN A 344 -16.95 16.22 -14.55
CA ASN A 344 -16.21 16.57 -15.77
C ASN A 344 -16.90 16.07 -17.05
N LEU A 345 -18.12 15.56 -16.94
CA LEU A 345 -18.93 15.19 -18.11
C LEU A 345 -19.49 16.44 -18.79
N LYS A 346 -19.83 16.32 -20.07
CA LYS A 346 -20.59 17.36 -20.77
C LYS A 346 -21.90 17.61 -20.02
N LYS A 347 -22.23 18.89 -19.81
CA LYS A 347 -23.46 19.32 -19.13
C LYS A 347 -24.69 18.85 -19.91
N GLY A 348 -25.83 18.77 -19.22
CA GLY A 348 -27.13 18.45 -19.81
C GLY A 348 -27.78 17.20 -19.21
N VAL A 349 -26.98 16.24 -18.71
CA VAL A 349 -27.49 15.01 -18.09
C VAL A 349 -26.74 14.71 -16.80
N ASP A 350 -27.49 14.65 -15.70
CA ASP A 350 -27.06 14.12 -14.41
C ASP A 350 -28.15 13.28 -13.76
N PHE A 351 -27.79 12.54 -12.71
CA PHE A 351 -28.70 11.67 -11.96
C PHE A 351 -28.82 12.11 -10.50
N TYR A 352 -28.77 13.42 -10.24
CA TYR A 352 -28.85 13.94 -8.88
C TYR A 352 -30.30 14.08 -8.41
N ALA A 353 -31.21 14.50 -9.28
CA ALA A 353 -32.63 14.60 -8.92
C ALA A 353 -33.28 13.21 -8.88
N LEU A 354 -34.18 12.98 -7.91
CA LEU A 354 -34.84 11.67 -7.75
C LEU A 354 -35.64 11.24 -8.98
N LYS A 355 -36.26 12.20 -9.68
CA LYS A 355 -37.00 11.95 -10.93
C LYS A 355 -36.13 11.33 -12.04
N ASP A 356 -34.81 11.57 -11.99
CA ASP A 356 -33.84 11.10 -12.96
C ASP A 356 -33.08 9.86 -12.45
N LEU A 357 -32.77 9.82 -11.15
CA LEU A 357 -32.09 8.71 -10.50
C LEU A 357 -32.94 7.44 -10.46
N ALA A 358 -34.23 7.55 -10.08
CA ALA A 358 -35.09 6.38 -9.92
C ALA A 358 -35.27 5.56 -11.22
N PRO A 359 -35.50 6.17 -12.40
CA PRO A 359 -35.51 5.44 -13.67
C PRO A 359 -34.19 4.69 -13.96
N LEU A 360 -33.04 5.30 -13.67
CA LEU A 360 -31.73 4.65 -13.83
C LEU A 360 -31.60 3.44 -12.90
N LEU A 361 -31.91 3.59 -11.61
CA LEU A 361 -31.83 2.50 -10.63
C LEU A 361 -32.75 1.34 -11.01
N LYS A 362 -33.99 1.64 -11.44
CA LYS A 362 -34.96 0.64 -11.93
C LYS A 362 -34.43 -0.10 -13.15
N ALA A 363 -33.85 0.62 -14.13
CA ALA A 363 -33.31 0.01 -15.34
C ALA A 363 -32.12 -0.92 -15.04
N VAL A 364 -31.20 -0.51 -14.15
CA VAL A 364 -30.06 -1.36 -13.75
C VAL A 364 -30.53 -2.55 -12.90
N GLN A 365 -31.51 -2.37 -12.01
CA GLN A 365 -32.09 -3.47 -11.22
C GLN A 365 -32.74 -4.54 -12.11
N ALA A 366 -33.39 -4.14 -13.21
CA ALA A 366 -34.03 -5.05 -14.15
C ALA A 366 -33.05 -6.04 -14.82
N LEU A 367 -31.75 -5.73 -14.82
CA LEU A 367 -30.71 -6.62 -15.34
C LEU A 367 -30.43 -7.84 -14.45
N LYS A 368 -30.93 -7.85 -13.20
CA LYS A 368 -30.78 -8.98 -12.25
C LYS A 368 -29.31 -9.43 -12.07
N ILE A 369 -28.39 -8.47 -12.06
CA ILE A 369 -26.96 -8.69 -11.85
C ILE A 369 -26.74 -9.33 -10.47
N LYS A 370 -25.92 -10.38 -10.42
CA LYS A 370 -25.66 -11.14 -9.18
C LYS A 370 -24.64 -10.46 -8.27
N GLN A 371 -23.67 -9.79 -8.87
CA GLN A 371 -22.60 -9.10 -8.17
C GLN A 371 -23.15 -7.85 -7.47
N PRO A 372 -22.68 -7.51 -6.26
CA PRO A 372 -23.12 -6.30 -5.58
C PRO A 372 -22.79 -5.05 -6.39
N ILE A 373 -23.73 -4.09 -6.43
CA ILE A 373 -23.55 -2.81 -7.11
C ILE A 373 -23.50 -1.69 -6.06
N PHE A 374 -22.42 -0.92 -6.09
CA PHE A 374 -22.23 0.27 -5.26
C PHE A 374 -22.43 1.54 -6.09
N VAL A 375 -23.20 2.51 -5.61
CA VAL A 375 -23.43 3.76 -6.34
C VAL A 375 -22.43 4.84 -5.88
N LYS A 376 -21.65 5.41 -6.79
CA LYS A 376 -20.66 6.45 -6.46
C LYS A 376 -21.27 7.83 -6.50
N MET A 377 -21.34 8.46 -5.34
CA MET A 377 -22.13 9.66 -5.05
C MET A 377 -21.35 10.95 -5.25
N PRO A 378 -22.01 12.06 -5.64
CA PRO A 378 -21.40 13.39 -5.63
C PRO A 378 -21.07 13.81 -4.20
N ILE A 379 -20.05 14.66 -4.05
CA ILE A 379 -19.61 15.16 -2.73
C ILE A 379 -20.18 16.54 -2.40
N ASP A 380 -20.64 17.28 -3.41
CA ASP A 380 -21.06 18.69 -3.33
C ASP A 380 -22.57 18.88 -3.10
N LYS A 381 -23.31 17.81 -2.79
CA LYS A 381 -24.75 17.90 -2.48
C LYS A 381 -24.96 18.09 -0.99
N THR A 382 -26.06 18.73 -0.62
CA THR A 382 -26.45 18.89 0.79
C THR A 382 -26.71 17.54 1.45
N ASP A 383 -26.69 17.49 2.79
CA ASP A 383 -26.94 16.25 3.54
C ASP A 383 -28.33 15.69 3.21
N LYS A 384 -29.36 16.54 3.27
CA LYS A 384 -30.75 16.16 2.94
C LYS A 384 -30.85 15.56 1.54
N HIS A 385 -30.25 16.21 0.54
CA HIS A 385 -30.28 15.69 -0.83
C HIS A 385 -29.53 14.37 -0.95
N SER A 386 -28.33 14.29 -0.38
CA SER A 386 -27.53 13.05 -0.38
C SER A 386 -28.27 11.88 0.28
N LEU A 387 -28.91 12.11 1.43
CA LEU A 387 -29.69 11.09 2.13
C LEU A 387 -30.92 10.65 1.34
N ASN A 388 -31.64 11.56 0.70
CA ASN A 388 -32.76 11.20 -0.19
C ASN A 388 -32.31 10.30 -1.35
N MET A 389 -31.14 10.59 -1.94
CA MET A 389 -30.56 9.73 -2.97
C MET A 389 -30.18 8.35 -2.40
N VAL A 390 -29.58 8.30 -1.21
CA VAL A 390 -29.25 7.04 -0.53
C VAL A 390 -30.51 6.21 -0.25
N GLU A 391 -31.59 6.85 0.17
CA GLU A 391 -32.87 6.18 0.41
C GLU A 391 -33.41 5.53 -0.88
N ALA A 392 -33.36 6.24 -2.00
CA ALA A 392 -33.76 5.69 -3.30
C ALA A 392 -32.89 4.50 -3.72
N ILE A 393 -31.57 4.60 -3.50
CA ILE A 393 -30.59 3.52 -3.77
C ILE A 393 -30.89 2.29 -2.90
N HIS A 394 -31.16 2.50 -1.61
CA HIS A 394 -31.49 1.44 -0.67
C HIS A 394 -32.81 0.74 -1.03
N LYS A 395 -33.86 1.50 -1.40
CA LYS A 395 -35.15 0.98 -1.86
C LYS A 395 -35.05 0.08 -3.09
N HIS A 396 -34.01 0.25 -3.92
CA HIS A 396 -33.76 -0.60 -5.08
C HIS A 396 -32.77 -1.74 -4.79
N HIS A 397 -32.43 -1.98 -3.51
CA HIS A 397 -31.57 -3.06 -3.03
C HIS A 397 -30.13 -3.05 -3.61
N PHE A 398 -29.60 -1.88 -3.93
CA PHE A 398 -28.18 -1.74 -4.22
C PHE A 398 -27.35 -1.96 -2.96
N ALA A 399 -26.15 -2.54 -3.12
CA ALA A 399 -25.33 -3.00 -2.00
C ALA A 399 -24.82 -1.87 -1.10
N GLY A 400 -24.62 -0.68 -1.69
CA GLY A 400 -24.01 0.41 -0.96
C GLY A 400 -23.79 1.69 -1.76
N VAL A 401 -23.16 2.64 -1.08
CA VAL A 401 -22.74 3.91 -1.66
C VAL A 401 -21.25 4.15 -1.46
N ILE A 402 -20.65 4.86 -2.41
CA ILE A 402 -19.27 5.32 -2.34
C ILE A 402 -19.29 6.85 -2.18
N PHE A 403 -18.92 7.32 -1.00
CA PHE A 403 -18.82 8.77 -0.74
C PHE A 403 -17.41 9.24 -1.00
N GLY A 404 -17.26 9.99 -2.09
CA GLY A 404 -16.00 10.59 -2.50
C GLY A 404 -15.89 10.64 -4.02
N ASN A 405 -15.97 11.86 -4.56
CA ASN A 405 -15.52 12.20 -5.90
C ASN A 405 -14.74 13.54 -5.80
N LEU A 406 -14.77 14.39 -6.81
CA LEU A 406 -13.97 15.62 -6.82
C LEU A 406 -14.69 16.80 -6.15
N GLN A 407 -13.93 17.60 -5.38
CA GLN A 407 -14.30 18.91 -4.87
C GLN A 407 -14.30 19.94 -6.01
N LYS A 408 -15.38 20.71 -6.13
CA LYS A 408 -15.60 21.69 -7.21
C LYS A 408 -15.30 23.12 -6.77
N ASP A 409 -15.46 23.40 -5.49
CA ASP A 409 -15.17 24.71 -4.95
C ASP A 409 -13.67 25.00 -5.04
N ARG A 410 -13.32 26.01 -5.85
CA ARG A 410 -11.95 26.46 -6.08
C ARG A 410 -11.42 27.28 -4.90
N ASN A 411 -12.31 27.78 -4.04
CA ASN A 411 -12.00 28.58 -2.86
C ASN A 411 -11.97 27.73 -1.58
N HIS A 412 -12.08 26.41 -1.70
CA HIS A 412 -12.08 25.51 -0.56
C HIS A 412 -10.84 25.74 0.34
N PRO A 413 -10.96 25.80 1.68
CA PRO A 413 -9.87 26.18 2.59
C PRO A 413 -8.60 25.32 2.47
N SER A 414 -8.75 24.04 2.12
CA SER A 414 -7.61 23.14 1.89
C SER A 414 -6.84 23.37 0.59
N LEU A 415 -7.30 24.29 -0.27
CA LEU A 415 -6.65 24.66 -1.52
C LEU A 415 -5.85 25.94 -1.36
N VAL A 416 -4.60 25.92 -1.81
CA VAL A 416 -3.73 27.10 -1.86
C VAL A 416 -4.10 27.94 -3.08
N PRO A 417 -4.55 29.21 -2.91
CA PRO A 417 -5.05 30.02 -4.03
C PRO A 417 -4.05 30.16 -5.19
N GLN A 418 -2.75 30.30 -4.88
CA GLN A 418 -1.71 30.43 -5.90
C GLN A 418 -1.53 29.14 -6.73
N GLU A 419 -1.77 27.96 -6.15
CA GLU A 419 -1.75 26.71 -6.90
C GLU A 419 -3.00 26.61 -7.78
N VAL A 420 -4.17 26.97 -7.25
CA VAL A 420 -5.45 26.96 -7.99
C VAL A 420 -5.44 27.95 -9.16
N ALA A 421 -4.85 29.13 -9.02
CA ALA A 421 -4.77 30.12 -10.09
C ALA A 421 -4.01 29.61 -11.32
N ARG A 422 -3.05 28.70 -11.14
CA ARG A 422 -2.26 28.08 -12.22
C ARG A 422 -2.97 26.90 -12.90
N MET A 423 -4.13 26.50 -12.37
CA MET A 423 -4.85 25.31 -12.82
C MET A 423 -5.97 25.66 -13.80
N GLY A 424 -6.06 24.91 -14.89
CA GLY A 424 -7.16 25.04 -15.86
C GLY A 424 -8.50 24.47 -15.37
N LYS A 425 -9.35 24.11 -16.35
CA LYS A 425 -10.65 23.47 -16.10
C LYS A 425 -10.46 22.10 -15.44
N GLY A 426 -11.23 21.83 -14.40
CA GLY A 426 -11.25 20.55 -13.68
C GLY A 426 -11.66 20.73 -12.23
N ASN A 427 -11.65 19.62 -11.49
CA ASN A 427 -12.06 19.56 -10.09
C ASN A 427 -11.00 18.81 -9.27
N PHE A 428 -11.02 18.94 -7.94
CA PHE A 428 -9.92 18.56 -7.07
C PHE A 428 -10.17 17.27 -6.29
N SER A 429 -9.16 16.41 -6.21
CA SER A 429 -9.10 15.25 -5.32
C SER A 429 -8.10 15.48 -4.19
N GLY A 430 -7.99 14.54 -3.24
CA GLY A 430 -7.02 14.63 -2.14
C GLY A 430 -7.61 15.30 -0.91
N LYS A 431 -6.82 16.08 -0.18
CA LYS A 431 -7.26 16.69 1.10
C LYS A 431 -8.52 17.57 1.00
N PRO A 432 -8.81 18.32 -0.09
CA PRO A 432 -10.06 19.07 -0.24
C PRO A 432 -11.35 18.23 -0.23
N THR A 433 -11.24 16.90 -0.35
CA THR A 433 -12.39 15.99 -0.30
C THR A 433 -12.58 15.34 1.07
N TYR A 434 -11.63 15.51 2.00
CA TYR A 434 -11.55 14.74 3.24
C TYR A 434 -12.73 15.00 4.18
N GLU A 435 -12.97 16.26 4.53
CA GLU A 435 -14.00 16.66 5.49
C GLU A 435 -15.40 16.32 4.99
N ARG A 436 -15.75 16.81 3.80
CA ARG A 436 -17.09 16.61 3.25
C ARG A 436 -17.44 15.12 3.03
N SER A 437 -16.47 14.30 2.63
CA SER A 437 -16.71 12.85 2.53
C SER A 437 -16.90 12.20 3.90
N ASN A 438 -16.18 12.64 4.95
CA ASN A 438 -16.39 12.16 6.32
C ASN A 438 -17.76 12.54 6.88
N GLU A 439 -18.25 13.75 6.59
CA GLU A 439 -19.59 14.21 6.98
C GLU A 439 -20.68 13.35 6.35
N LEU A 440 -20.62 13.12 5.03
CA LEU A 440 -21.60 12.30 4.32
C LEU A 440 -21.59 10.84 4.77
N ILE A 441 -20.41 10.28 5.08
CA ILE A 441 -20.28 8.94 5.68
C ILE A 441 -21.03 8.91 7.03
N LEU A 442 -20.75 9.88 7.91
CA LEU A 442 -21.36 9.94 9.23
C LEU A 442 -22.88 10.14 9.17
N ALA A 443 -23.35 11.09 8.35
CA ALA A 443 -24.77 11.37 8.17
C ALA A 443 -25.51 10.14 7.65
N THR A 444 -24.93 9.44 6.67
CA THR A 444 -25.52 8.22 6.09
C THR A 444 -25.54 7.08 7.10
N TYR A 445 -24.44 6.88 7.84
CA TYR A 445 -24.41 5.84 8.87
C TYR A 445 -25.39 6.12 10.01
N ARG A 446 -25.62 7.39 10.37
CA ARG A 446 -26.66 7.75 11.35
C ARG A 446 -28.05 7.36 10.87
N ALA A 447 -28.36 7.62 9.61
CA ALA A 447 -29.69 7.37 9.03
C ALA A 447 -29.96 5.89 8.72
N PHE A 448 -28.97 5.15 8.22
CA PHE A 448 -29.15 3.79 7.69
C PHE A 448 -28.35 2.70 8.43
N LYS A 449 -27.46 3.07 9.36
CA LYS A 449 -26.63 2.16 10.15
C LYS A 449 -25.94 1.10 9.27
N LYS A 450 -26.25 -0.18 9.48
CA LYS A 450 -25.65 -1.32 8.77
C LYS A 450 -26.47 -1.76 7.56
N ASP A 451 -27.63 -1.16 7.31
CA ASP A 451 -28.55 -1.55 6.23
C ASP A 451 -28.01 -1.18 4.85
N ILE A 452 -27.05 -0.24 4.80
CA ILE A 452 -26.33 0.11 3.59
C ILE A 452 -24.82 0.10 3.83
N THR A 453 -24.05 -0.53 2.94
CA THR A 453 -22.59 -0.52 3.03
C THR A 453 -22.04 0.81 2.51
N ILE A 454 -21.20 1.46 3.31
CA ILE A 454 -20.54 2.72 2.92
C ILE A 454 -19.09 2.45 2.57
N VAL A 455 -18.67 2.88 1.37
CA VAL A 455 -17.26 2.93 0.96
C VAL A 455 -16.76 4.37 1.04
N GLY A 456 -15.79 4.63 1.91
CA GLY A 456 -15.22 5.97 2.07
C GLY A 456 -14.11 6.26 1.07
N CYS A 457 -14.28 7.28 0.24
CA CYS A 457 -13.32 7.69 -0.78
C CYS A 457 -12.90 9.16 -0.59
N GLY A 458 -11.62 9.46 -0.82
CA GLY A 458 -11.11 10.84 -0.82
C GLY A 458 -10.37 11.25 0.46
N GLY A 459 -9.25 11.97 0.31
CA GLY A 459 -8.51 12.56 1.43
C GLY A 459 -7.71 11.63 2.33
N ILE A 460 -7.53 10.35 1.96
CA ILE A 460 -6.83 9.33 2.76
C ILE A 460 -5.33 9.31 2.42
N PHE A 461 -4.47 9.68 3.38
CA PHE A 461 -3.00 9.69 3.25
C PHE A 461 -2.31 8.89 4.37
N SER A 462 -3.05 8.53 5.42
CA SER A 462 -2.51 7.89 6.63
C SER A 462 -3.49 6.91 7.25
N ALA A 463 -2.99 6.09 8.19
CA ALA A 463 -3.83 5.18 8.98
C ALA A 463 -4.89 5.94 9.80
N GLN A 464 -4.56 7.14 10.27
CA GLN A 464 -5.51 7.98 11.01
C GLN A 464 -6.64 8.47 10.12
N ASP A 465 -6.32 8.93 8.89
CA ASP A 465 -7.34 9.35 7.92
C ASP A 465 -8.31 8.19 7.59
N ALA A 466 -7.76 6.98 7.44
CA ALA A 466 -8.53 5.78 7.19
C ALA A 466 -9.40 5.40 8.39
N TYR A 467 -8.82 5.39 9.59
CA TYR A 467 -9.52 5.06 10.83
C TYR A 467 -10.69 6.02 11.10
N GLU A 468 -10.50 7.31 10.86
CA GLU A 468 -11.55 8.33 11.02
C GLU A 468 -12.78 8.02 10.14
N LYS A 469 -12.57 7.62 8.89
CA LYS A 469 -13.66 7.21 7.99
C LYS A 469 -14.36 5.95 8.51
N ILE A 470 -13.60 4.98 9.01
CA ILE A 470 -14.13 3.73 9.53
C ILE A 470 -15.02 3.98 10.75
N ILE A 471 -14.52 4.72 11.75
CA ILE A 471 -15.30 4.99 12.97
C ILE A 471 -16.56 5.81 12.71
N ARG A 472 -16.60 6.58 11.62
CA ARG A 472 -17.79 7.32 11.14
C ARG A 472 -18.81 6.45 10.41
N GLY A 473 -18.43 5.25 9.95
CA GLY A 473 -19.36 4.30 9.33
C GLY A 473 -18.89 3.64 8.03
N ALA A 474 -17.72 4.02 7.48
CA ALA A 474 -17.21 3.37 6.28
C ALA A 474 -16.76 1.94 6.58
N SER A 475 -17.23 0.97 5.80
CA SER A 475 -16.82 -0.43 5.89
C SER A 475 -15.59 -0.73 5.05
N LEU A 476 -15.47 -0.07 3.89
CA LEU A 476 -14.32 -0.15 2.99
C LEU A 476 -13.85 1.26 2.63
N LEU A 477 -12.64 1.38 2.12
CA LEU A 477 -12.03 2.66 1.77
C LEU A 477 -11.41 2.62 0.38
N GLN A 478 -11.42 3.75 -0.34
CA GLN A 478 -10.76 3.90 -1.63
C GLN A 478 -9.83 5.12 -1.64
N LEU A 479 -8.67 4.99 -2.28
CA LEU A 479 -7.73 6.11 -2.44
C LEU A 479 -6.99 6.08 -3.78
N ILE A 480 -6.53 7.26 -4.20
CA ILE A 480 -5.56 7.46 -5.29
C ILE A 480 -4.52 8.48 -4.84
N THR A 481 -4.97 9.68 -4.46
CA THR A 481 -4.08 10.82 -4.18
C THR A 481 -3.09 10.54 -3.07
N GLY A 482 -3.49 9.85 -1.99
CA GLY A 482 -2.58 9.41 -0.94
C GLY A 482 -1.40 8.63 -1.49
N MET A 483 -1.63 7.60 -2.32
CA MET A 483 -0.55 6.82 -2.94
C MET A 483 0.39 7.69 -3.78
N ILE A 484 -0.13 8.66 -4.54
CA ILE A 484 0.70 9.56 -5.37
C ILE A 484 1.63 10.43 -4.52
N TYR A 485 1.15 10.91 -3.37
CA TYR A 485 1.91 11.82 -2.51
C TYR A 485 2.82 11.11 -1.51
N GLU A 486 2.42 9.92 -1.10
CA GLU A 486 3.05 9.16 -0.03
C GLU A 486 3.97 8.06 -0.55
N GLY A 487 3.66 7.49 -1.72
CA GLY A 487 4.46 6.45 -2.36
C GLY A 487 3.81 5.07 -2.33
N PRO A 488 4.43 4.07 -2.96
CA PRO A 488 3.88 2.72 -3.13
C PRO A 488 3.68 1.97 -1.81
N GLN A 489 4.37 2.35 -0.74
CA GLN A 489 4.25 1.77 0.59
C GLN A 489 3.04 2.27 1.40
N CYS A 490 2.34 3.30 0.90
CA CYS A 490 1.26 3.97 1.63
C CYS A 490 0.17 3.00 2.12
N MET A 491 -0.30 2.10 1.26
CA MET A 491 -1.35 1.13 1.60
C MET A 491 -0.90 0.18 2.72
N THR A 492 0.34 -0.28 2.66
CA THR A 492 0.95 -1.13 3.70
C THR A 492 1.03 -0.39 5.04
N GLN A 493 1.45 0.87 5.02
CA GLN A 493 1.53 1.72 6.22
C GLN A 493 0.16 1.99 6.82
N ILE A 494 -0.84 2.28 5.99
CA ILE A 494 -2.24 2.45 6.41
C ILE A 494 -2.75 1.19 7.09
N ASN A 495 -2.63 0.03 6.44
CA ASN A 495 -3.12 -1.23 6.99
C ASN A 495 -2.43 -1.59 8.31
N ARG A 496 -1.11 -1.40 8.43
CA ARG A 496 -0.39 -1.62 9.68
C ARG A 496 -0.87 -0.69 10.79
N GLY A 497 -0.97 0.60 10.50
CA GLY A 497 -1.45 1.58 11.48
C GLY A 497 -2.90 1.34 11.89
N LEU A 498 -3.76 0.84 10.98
CA LEU A 498 -5.12 0.44 11.33
C LEU A 498 -5.13 -0.69 12.36
N VAL A 499 -4.28 -1.71 12.23
CA VAL A 499 -4.18 -2.78 13.24
C VAL A 499 -3.79 -2.21 14.61
N ASP A 500 -2.82 -1.29 14.63
CA ASP A 500 -2.36 -0.67 15.86
C ASP A 500 -3.46 0.21 16.50
N LEU A 501 -4.20 0.97 15.68
CA LEU A 501 -5.34 1.80 16.13
C LEU A 501 -6.51 0.94 16.63
N LEU A 502 -6.85 -0.16 15.94
CA LEU A 502 -7.88 -1.09 16.39
C LEU A 502 -7.53 -1.68 17.76
N LYS A 503 -6.30 -2.18 17.90
CA LYS A 503 -5.81 -2.71 19.18
C LYS A 503 -5.83 -1.66 20.29
N LYS A 504 -5.37 -0.43 19.99
CA LYS A 504 -5.37 0.69 20.95
C LYS A 504 -6.78 1.03 21.44
N ASN A 505 -7.79 0.88 20.60
CA ASN A 505 -9.18 1.20 20.91
C ASN A 505 -10.02 -0.03 21.33
N GLY A 506 -9.38 -1.17 21.62
CA GLY A 506 -10.07 -2.36 22.13
C GLY A 506 -10.83 -3.19 21.09
N PHE A 507 -10.62 -2.95 19.79
CA PHE A 507 -11.26 -3.71 18.72
C PHE A 507 -10.42 -4.92 18.29
N SER A 508 -11.06 -6.09 18.23
CA SER A 508 -10.47 -7.32 17.72
C SER A 508 -10.53 -7.40 16.19
N TYR A 509 -11.59 -6.84 15.60
CA TYR A 509 -11.82 -6.82 14.16
C TYR A 509 -12.24 -5.44 13.69
N ILE A 510 -11.83 -5.07 12.48
CA ILE A 510 -12.19 -3.80 11.86
C ILE A 510 -13.71 -3.58 11.78
N SER A 511 -14.50 -4.65 11.61
CA SER A 511 -15.97 -4.59 11.60
C SER A 511 -16.57 -4.02 12.89
N GLN A 512 -15.89 -4.15 14.03
CA GLN A 512 -16.32 -3.59 15.31
C GLN A 512 -16.08 -2.07 15.38
N ALA A 513 -15.07 -1.57 14.66
CA ALA A 513 -14.79 -0.14 14.61
C ALA A 513 -15.75 0.62 13.69
N VAL A 514 -16.38 -0.05 12.71
CA VAL A 514 -17.29 0.58 11.74
C VAL A 514 -18.44 1.28 12.45
N GLY A 515 -18.47 2.62 12.36
CA GLY A 515 -19.54 3.42 12.94
C GLY A 515 -19.52 3.53 14.47
N SER A 516 -18.43 3.11 15.12
CA SER A 516 -18.25 3.16 16.58
C SER A 516 -18.30 4.58 17.17
N MET A 517 -18.14 5.63 16.35
CA MET A 517 -18.35 7.03 16.75
C MET A 517 -19.82 7.35 17.04
N VAL A 518 -20.77 6.63 16.45
CA VAL A 518 -22.22 6.87 16.62
C VAL A 518 -22.84 5.96 17.68
N GLN A 519 -22.12 4.90 18.08
CA GLN A 519 -22.59 3.94 19.09
C GLN A 519 -22.20 4.36 20.52
N LYS A 520 -21.28 5.33 20.64
CA LYS A 520 -21.00 6.08 21.86
C LYS A 520 -21.85 7.34 21.85
#